data_AF-A0A0K8P963-F1
#
_entry.id   AF-A0A0K8P963-F1
#
_cell.length_a   1.000
_cell.length_b   1.000
_cell.length_c   1.000
_cell.angle_alpha   90.00
_cell.angle_beta   90.00
_cell.angle_gamma   90.00
#
_symmetry.space_group_name_H-M   'P 1'
#
loop_
_entity.id
_entity.type
_entity.pdbx_description
1 polymer ?
#
loop_
_entity_poly.entity_id
_entity_poly.type
_entity_poly.pdbx_seq_one_letter_code
_entity_poly.pdbx_strand_id
1 'polypeptide(L)' 'MKPEQFEALVKLARLRETADSVRLVLVDGLSQVEAGERTGRSKQAVYKAVTQARRTMELAQQLCKG' A
#
# COMPACT_ATOMS: atom_id res chain seq x y z
N MET A 1 -7.61 -6.71 4.37
CA MET A 1 -6.28 -7.10 4.90
C MET A 1 -6.29 -6.89 6.41
N LYS A 2 -5.69 -7.78 7.23
CA LYS A 2 -5.61 -7.55 8.68
C LYS A 2 -4.59 -6.43 9.00
N PRO A 3 -4.74 -5.66 10.10
CA PRO A 3 -3.80 -4.60 10.47
C PRO A 3 -2.34 -5.06 10.53
N GLU A 4 -2.08 -6.23 11.13
CA GLU A 4 -0.73 -6.80 11.24
C GLU A 4 -0.08 -7.12 9.88
N GLN A 5 -0.88 -7.59 8.91
CA GLN A 5 -0.41 -7.87 7.56
C GLN A 5 -0.06 -6.58 6.82
N PHE A 6 -0.84 -5.51 7.05
CA PHE A 6 -0.56 -4.20 6.50
C PHE A 6 0.73 -3.60 7.05
N GLU A 7 0.92 -3.69 8.37
CA GLU A 7 2.16 -3.24 9.03
C GLU A 7 3.40 -4.00 8.52
N ALA A 8 3.28 -5.32 8.34
CA ALA A 8 4.36 -6.12 7.74
C ALA A 8 4.65 -5.67 6.29
N LEU A 9 3.60 -5.44 5.49
CA LEU A 9 3.74 -4.97 4.11
C LEU A 9 4.42 -3.60 4.05
N VAL A 10 4.01 -2.63 4.88
CA VAL A 10 4.62 -1.29 4.92
C VAL A 10 6.12 -1.38 5.20
N LYS A 11 6.53 -2.26 6.13
CA LYS A 11 7.93 -2.50 6.46
C LYS A 11 8.68 -3.14 5.28
N LEU A 12 8.13 -4.20 4.68
CA LEU A 12 8.75 -4.91 3.56
C LEU A 12 8.89 -4.02 2.31
N ALA A 13 7.85 -3.25 2.01
CA ALA A 13 7.79 -2.39 0.83
C ALA A 13 8.47 -1.02 1.05
N ARG A 14 8.95 -0.71 2.26
CA ARG A 14 9.55 0.59 2.62
C ARG A 14 8.62 1.78 2.36
N LEU A 15 7.35 1.67 2.77
CA LEU A 15 6.29 2.65 2.47
C LEU A 15 5.92 3.56 3.66
N ARG A 16 6.78 3.71 4.68
CA ARG A 16 6.43 4.44 5.92
C ARG A 16 5.85 5.84 5.65
N GLU A 17 6.44 6.57 4.71
CA GLU A 17 6.00 7.93 4.36
C GLU A 17 4.70 8.00 3.57
N THR A 18 4.19 6.88 3.05
CA THR A 18 2.94 6.83 2.25
C THR A 18 1.93 5.85 2.83
N ALA A 19 2.19 5.32 4.03
CA ALA A 19 1.42 4.25 4.64
C ALA A 19 -0.06 4.63 4.83
N ASP A 20 -0.35 5.87 5.20
CA ASP A 20 -1.70 6.41 5.32
C ASP A 20 -2.50 6.30 4.00
N SER A 21 -1.93 6.77 2.89
CA SER A 21 -2.57 6.72 1.56
C SER A 21 -2.72 5.30 1.03
N VAL A 22 -1.74 4.43 1.31
CA VAL A 22 -1.78 3.02 0.90
C VAL A 22 -2.83 2.25 1.72
N ARG A 23 -2.98 2.57 3.02
CA ARG A 23 -4.03 1.99 3.88
C ARG A 23 -5.42 2.32 3.36
N LEU A 24 -5.65 3.58 3.01
CA LEU A 24 -6.94 4.03 2.44
C LEU A 24 -7.33 3.21 1.21
N VAL A 25 -6.36 2.86 0.35
CA VAL A 25 -6.63 2.10 -0.87
C VAL A 25 -6.74 0.58 -0.63
N LEU A 26 -5.78 -0.01 0.09
CA LEU A 26 -5.68 -1.48 0.21
C LEU A 26 -6.48 -2.07 1.37
N VAL A 27 -6.81 -1.25 2.38
CA VAL A 27 -7.58 -1.68 3.56
C VAL A 27 -8.99 -1.09 3.52
N ASP A 28 -9.10 0.23 3.28
CA ASP A 28 -10.38 0.93 3.36
C ASP A 28 -11.12 0.98 1.99
N GLY A 29 -10.49 0.55 0.90
CA GLY A 29 -11.11 0.37 -0.41
C GLY A 29 -11.33 1.64 -1.23
N LEU A 30 -10.73 2.77 -0.85
CA LEU A 30 -10.83 4.03 -1.58
C LEU A 30 -10.10 3.95 -2.93
N SER A 31 -10.51 4.80 -3.87
CA SER A 31 -9.72 5.08 -5.05
C SER A 31 -8.41 5.80 -4.69
N GLN A 32 -7.43 5.70 -5.57
CA GLN A 32 -6.14 6.41 -5.40
C GLN A 32 -6.31 7.94 -5.45
N VAL A 33 -7.36 8.43 -6.11
CA VAL A 33 -7.69 9.86 -6.17
C VAL A 33 -8.16 10.33 -4.79
N GLU A 34 -9.18 9.67 -4.24
CA GLU A 34 -9.72 10.00 -2.90
C GLU A 34 -8.65 9.85 -1.81
N ALA A 35 -7.79 8.83 -1.90
CA ALA A 35 -6.67 8.66 -0.97
C ALA A 35 -5.62 9.78 -1.09
N GLY A 36 -5.38 10.28 -2.30
CA GLY A 36 -4.52 11.45 -2.53
C GLY A 36 -5.11 12.70 -1.88
N GLU A 37 -6.38 12.98 -2.14
CA GLU A 37 -7.11 14.12 -1.59
C GLU A 37 -7.13 14.11 -0.05
N ARG A 38 -7.45 12.96 0.56
CA ARG A 38 -7.51 12.84 2.04
C ARG A 38 -6.17 12.96 2.73
N THR A 39 -5.07 12.71 2.02
CA THR A 39 -3.74 12.67 2.61
C THR A 39 -2.82 13.79 2.10
N GLY A 40 -3.34 14.70 1.28
CA GLY A 40 -2.57 15.79 0.66
C GLY A 40 -1.48 15.32 -0.30
N ARG A 41 -1.59 14.09 -0.82
CA ARG A 41 -0.61 13.51 -1.77
C ARG A 41 -1.12 13.57 -3.20
N SER A 42 -0.21 13.71 -4.15
CA SER A 42 -0.58 13.64 -5.56
C SER A 42 -1.06 12.24 -5.93
N LYS A 43 -2.00 12.15 -6.88
CA LYS A 43 -2.47 10.87 -7.45
C LYS A 43 -1.31 9.98 -7.90
N GLN A 44 -0.27 10.57 -8.49
CA GLN A 44 0.91 9.83 -8.96
C GLN A 44 1.73 9.24 -7.80
N ALA A 45 1.89 9.97 -6.69
CA ALA A 45 2.58 9.47 -5.51
C ALA A 45 1.82 8.28 -4.90
N VAL A 46 0.50 8.39 -4.78
CA VAL A 46 -0.37 7.31 -4.28
C VAL A 46 -0.33 6.10 -5.22
N TYR A 47 -0.42 6.31 -6.54
CA TYR A 47 -0.32 5.25 -7.54
C TYR A 47 0.99 4.47 -7.41
N LYS A 48 2.12 5.17 -7.31
CA LYS A 48 3.45 4.56 -7.17
C LYS A 48 3.54 3.72 -5.90
N ALA A 49 3.09 4.26 -4.76
CA ALA A 49 3.11 3.57 -3.48
C ALA A 49 2.23 2.31 -3.47
N VAL A 50 1.01 2.40 -4.01
CA VAL A 50 0.09 1.26 -4.13
C VAL A 50 0.64 0.19 -5.07
N THR A 51 1.26 0.58 -6.18
CA THR A 51 1.89 -0.36 -7.12
C THR A 51 3.05 -1.11 -6.47
N GLN A 52 3.90 -0.39 -5.74
CA GLN A 52 5.00 -0.98 -4.97
C GLN A 52 4.48 -1.97 -3.92
N ALA A 53 3.44 -1.60 -3.17
CA ALA A 53 2.80 -2.48 -2.20
C ALA A 53 2.27 -3.78 -2.84
N ARG A 54 1.56 -3.68 -3.97
CA ARG A 54 1.03 -4.84 -4.71
C ARG A 54 2.15 -5.76 -5.18
N ARG A 55 3.20 -5.21 -5.78
CA ARG A 55 4.36 -5.99 -6.23
C ARG A 55 5.07 -6.70 -5.07
N THR A 56 5.24 -6.03 -3.93
CA THR A 56 5.83 -6.66 -2.73
C THR A 56 4.96 -7.80 -2.21
N MET A 57 3.63 -7.67 -2.20
CA MET A 57 2.73 -8.75 -1.81
C MET A 57 2.83 -9.96 -2.76
N GLU A 58 2.88 -9.73 -4.07
CA GLU A 58 3.03 -10.79 -5.08
C GLU A 58 4.32 -11.58 -4.86
N LEU A 59 5.45 -10.89 -4.63
CA LEU A 59 6.73 -11.54 -4.34
C LEU A 59 6.70 -12.32 -3.02
N ALA A 60 6.12 -11.76 -1.96
CA ALA A 60 5.98 -12.46 -0.68
C ALA A 60 5.13 -13.73 -0.82
N GLN A 61 4.04 -13.66 -1.61
CA GLN A 61 3.20 -14.83 -1.89
C GLN A 61 3.93 -15.90 -2.68
N GLN A 62 4.82 -15.53 -3.61
CA GLN A 62 5.65 -16.49 -4.35
C GLN A 62 6.63 -17.22 -3.43
N LEU A 63 7.27 -16.51 -2.50
CA LEU A 63 8.21 -17.10 -1.53
C LEU A 63 7.53 -18.08 -0.55
N CYS A 64 6.28 -17.82 -0.16
CA CYS A 64 5.55 -18.71 0.75
C CYS A 64 4.91 -19.92 0.06
N LYS A 65 4.91 -19.97 -1.27
CA LYS A 65 4.37 -21.07 -2.07
C LYS A 65 5.45 -22.06 -2.56
N GLY A 66 6.72 -21.78 -2.29
CA GLY A 66 7.86 -22.69 -2.53
C GLY A 66 8.28 -23.39 -1.25
#